data_AF-A0A1M5Y647-F1
#
_entry.id   AF-A0A1M5Y647-F1
#
_cell.length_a   1.000
_cell.length_b   1.000
_cell.length_c   1.000
_cell.angle_alpha   90.00
_cell.angle_beta   90.00
_cell.angle_gamma   90.00
#
_symmetry.space_group_name_H-M   'P 1'
#
loop_
_entity.id
_entity.type
_entity.pdbx_description
1 polymer ?
#
loop_
_entity_poly.entity_id
_entity_poly.type
_entity_poly.pdbx_seq_one_letter_code
_entity_poly.pdbx_strand_id
1 'polypeptide(L)' 'MNYSDLQPGDLVFTSPGHMGIYVGGGQIIHAPQTGDVVKVSKIWSFYAARRVM' A
#
# COMPACT_ATOMS: atom_id res chain seq x y z
N MET A 1 -4.08 5.50 11.68
CA MET A 1 -4.14 4.02 11.60
C MET A 1 -2.76 3.49 11.87
N ASN A 2 -2.62 2.42 12.65
CA ASN A 2 -1.31 1.87 12.98
C ASN A 2 -0.91 0.83 11.93
N TYR A 3 0.38 0.75 11.60
CA TYR A 3 0.88 -0.31 10.70
C TYR A 3 0.56 -1.72 11.22
N SER A 4 0.40 -1.84 12.54
CA SER A 4 0.12 -3.08 13.26
C SER A 4 -1.18 -3.76 12.85
N ASP A 5 -2.15 -3.03 12.29
CA ASP A 5 -3.43 -3.61 11.86
C ASP A 5 -3.38 -4.17 10.43
N LEU A 6 -2.35 -3.81 9.66
CA LEU A 6 -2.19 -4.22 8.27
C LEU A 6 -1.76 -5.69 8.19
N GLN A 7 -2.46 -6.43 7.33
CA GLN A 7 -2.14 -7.80 6.98
C GLN A 7 -1.82 -7.90 5.49
N PRO A 8 -0.88 -8.76 5.08
CA PRO A 8 -0.59 -8.96 3.66
C PRO A 8 -1.88 -9.21 2.87
N GLY A 9 -2.08 -8.45 1.79
CA GLY A 9 -3.31 -8.44 1.01
C GLY A 9 -4.24 -7.25 1.24
N ASP A 10 -4.03 -6.46 2.30
CA ASP A 10 -4.80 -5.23 2.53
C ASP A 10 -4.51 -4.18 1.44
N LEU A 11 -5.57 -3.53 0.94
CA LEU A 11 -5.44 -2.36 0.08
C LEU A 11 -5.08 -1.15 0.93
N VAL A 12 -3.96 -0.49 0.63
CA VAL A 12 -3.44 0.67 1.36
C VAL A 12 -3.52 1.91 0.49
N PHE A 13 -4.21 2.94 0.97
CA PHE A 13 -4.42 4.20 0.25
C PHE A 13 -3.46 5.27 0.78
N THR A 14 -2.48 5.65 -0.03
CA THR A 14 -1.39 6.56 0.36
C THR A 14 -1.67 8.01 0.01
N SER A 15 -2.43 8.26 -1.05
CA SER A 15 -2.88 9.59 -1.49
C SER A 15 -4.15 9.45 -2.33
N PRO A 16 -4.95 10.51 -2.52
CA PRO A 16 -6.07 10.47 -3.46
C PRO A 16 -5.60 10.00 -4.84
N GLY A 17 -6.25 8.96 -5.37
CA GLY A 17 -5.91 8.38 -6.68
C GLY A 17 -4.73 7.39 -6.68
N HIS A 18 -4.09 7.12 -5.53
CA HIS A 18 -3.01 6.14 -5.44
C HIS A 18 -3.22 5.11 -4.34
N MET A 19 -2.97 3.85 -4.67
CA MET A 19 -3.07 2.74 -3.73
C MET A 19 -2.07 1.63 -4.09
N GLY A 20 -1.81 0.76 -3.11
CA GLY A 20 -1.06 -0.47 -3.30
C GLY A 20 -1.59 -1.59 -2.43
N ILE A 21 -1.05 -2.78 -2.60
CA ILE A 21 -1.37 -3.95 -1.79
C ILE A 21 -0.27 -4.12 -0.75
N TYR A 22 -0.64 -4.18 0.53
CA TYR A 22 0.32 -4.44 1.60
C TYR A 22 0.92 -5.83 1.46
N VAL A 23 2.25 -5.93 1.59
CA VAL A 23 2.99 -7.19 1.46
C VAL A 23 3.73 -7.57 2.75
N GLY A 24 3.50 -6.84 3.85
CA GLY A 24 4.20 -7.04 5.11
C GLY A 24 5.41 -6.12 5.28
N GLY A 25 5.94 -6.05 6.51
CA GLY A 25 7.16 -5.30 6.83
C GLY A 25 7.10 -3.79 6.53
N GLY A 26 5.90 -3.18 6.56
CA GLY A 26 5.74 -1.76 6.22
C GLY A 26 5.84 -1.44 4.73
N GLN A 27 5.62 -2.41 3.85
CA GLN A 27 5.80 -2.27 2.40
C GLN A 27 4.53 -2.57 1.61
N ILE A 28 4.42 -1.98 0.42
CA ILE A 28 3.36 -2.22 -0.57
C ILE A 28 3.96 -2.62 -1.91
N ILE A 29 3.24 -3.46 -2.66
CA ILE A 29 3.40 -3.58 -4.11
C ILE A 29 2.44 -2.61 -4.81
N HIS A 30 2.94 -1.81 -5.74
CA HIS A 30 2.15 -0.80 -6.46
C HIS A 30 2.73 -0.45 -7.84
N ALA A 31 1.97 0.31 -8.64
CA ALA A 31 2.40 0.91 -9.90
C ALA A 31 2.55 2.44 -9.70
N PRO A 32 3.73 2.95 -9.32
CA PRO A 32 3.88 4.29 -8.74
C PRO A 32 3.48 5.44 -9.67
N GLN A 33 3.87 5.36 -10.95
CA GLN A 33 3.59 6.39 -11.95
C GLN A 33 3.84 5.87 -13.37
N THR A 34 3.35 6.61 -14.37
CA THR A 34 3.62 6.34 -15.78
C THR A 34 5.12 6.31 -16.08
N GLY A 35 5.54 5.33 -16.88
CA GLY A 35 6.95 5.15 -17.25
C GLY A 35 7.78 4.39 -16.19
N ASP A 36 7.16 4.00 -15.08
CA ASP A 36 7.77 3.16 -14.06
C ASP A 36 7.19 1.73 -14.11
N VAL A 37 7.82 0.82 -13.37
CA VAL A 37 7.39 -0.58 -13.27
C VAL A 37 6.71 -0.86 -11.94
N VAL A 38 5.94 -1.96 -11.90
CA VAL A 38 5.41 -2.50 -10.66
C VAL A 38 6.57 -2.88 -9.75
N LYS A 39 6.55 -2.39 -8.51
CA LYS A 39 7.62 -2.63 -7.53
C LYS A 39 7.11 -2.60 -6.10
N VAL A 40 7.95 -3.13 -5.21
CA VAL A 40 7.74 -3.08 -3.76
C VAL A 40 8.45 -1.85 -3.20
N SER A 41 7.74 -1.06 -2.41
CA SER A 41 8.28 0.15 -1.76
C SER A 41 7.76 0.32 -0.34
N LYS A 42 8.49 1.07 0.48
CA LYS A 42 8.07 1.40 1.85
C LYS A 42 6.84 2.31 1.82
N ILE A 43 5.88 2.04 2.69
CA ILE A 43 4.81 2.99 2.98
C ILE A 43 5.41 4.11 3.84
N TRP A 44 5.28 5.35 3.37
CA TRP A 44 5.64 6.54 4.16
C TRP A 44 4.47 7.06 4.98
N SER A 45 3.27 7.08 4.37
CA SER A 45 2.02 7.50 5.00
C SER A 45 0.85 6.86 4.27
N PHE A 46 -0.26 6.68 4.99
CA PHE A 46 -1.54 6.23 4.43
C PHE A 46 -2.70 6.77 5.27
N TYR A 47 -3.84 6.99 4.64
CA TYR A 47 -5.04 7.51 5.30
C TYR A 47 -6.15 6.47 5.45
N ALA A 48 -6.09 5.39 4.68
CA ALA A 48 -7.04 4.30 4.76
C ALA A 48 -6.38 2.97 4.41
N ALA A 49 -6.91 1.89 5.01
CA ALA A 49 -6.62 0.53 4.60
C ALA A 49 -7.93 -0.27 4.53
N ARG A 50 -8.04 -1.17 3.55
CA ARG A 50 -9.21 -2.01 3.35
C ARG A 50 -8.81 -3.45 3.08
N ARG A 51 -9.30 -4.35 3.93
CA ARG A 51 -9.28 -5.80 3.67
C ARG A 51 -10.45 -6.20 2.78
N VAL A 52 -10.17 -6.99 1.74
CA VAL A 52 -11.18 -7.42 0.76
C VAL A 52 -11.76 -8.81 1.10
N MET A 53 -11.04 -9.62 1.88
CA MET A 53 -11.46 -10.96 2.31
C MET A 53 -11.94 -10.99 3.76
#